data_AF-A0A382VZV1-F1
#
_entry.id   AF-A0A382VZV1-F1
#
_cell.length_a   1.000
_cell.length_b   1.000
_cell.length_c   1.000
_cell.angle_alpha   90.00
_cell.angle_beta   90.00
_cell.angle_gamma   90.00
#
_symmetry.space_group_name_H-M   'P 1'
#
loop_
_entity.id
_entity.type
_entity.pdbx_description
1 polymer ?
#
loop_
_entity_poly.entity_id
_entity_poly.type
_entity_poly.pdbx_seq_one_letter_code
_entity_poly.pdbx_strand_id
1 'polypeptide(L)'
;MVDEKQDYKVTDISLAEWGRKEIVIAQSEMPALMKLRERYSLEKPLEGAKILGCIHMTIQTAVLIETLISLGAEVRWSGCNIFSTQDHAAAAIAKSGVPVFAWKGQTEEEFNWCIEQTILKDGEPWDANMILDDGGDLTAMAHDRYPQILEKIHGITEETTTGVVRLHEMIKQN
;
A
#
# COMPACT_ATOMS: atom_id res chain seq x y z
N MET A 1 11.19 -26.91 11.75
CA MET A 1 10.50 -25.69 12.24
C MET A 1 10.47 -24.76 11.05
N VAL A 2 9.31 -24.56 10.44
CA VAL A 2 9.16 -23.60 9.34
C VAL A 2 9.30 -22.24 10.00
N ASP A 3 10.34 -21.50 9.65
CA ASP A 3 10.54 -20.12 10.10
C ASP A 3 9.28 -19.36 9.66
N GLU A 4 8.48 -18.85 10.62
CA GLU A 4 7.32 -18.02 10.31
C GLU A 4 7.84 -16.75 9.64
N LYS A 5 7.85 -16.75 8.31
CA LYS A 5 8.33 -15.64 7.51
C LYS A 5 7.47 -14.42 7.84
N GLN A 6 8.08 -13.39 8.44
CA GLN A 6 7.37 -12.15 8.75
C GLN A 6 6.90 -11.50 7.44
N ASP A 7 5.59 -11.32 7.28
CA ASP A 7 4.99 -10.74 6.06
C ASP A 7 5.04 -9.19 6.09
N TYR A 8 6.19 -8.63 6.49
CA TYR A 8 6.48 -7.19 6.46
C TYR A 8 8.00 -6.97 6.48
N LYS A 9 8.46 -5.78 6.08
CA LYS A 9 9.85 -5.33 6.30
C LYS A 9 9.90 -3.82 6.52
N VAL A 10 10.35 -3.42 7.70
CA VAL A 10 10.45 -2.03 8.17
C VAL A 10 11.78 -1.84 8.92
N THR A 11 12.22 -0.60 9.12
CA THR A 11 13.51 -0.29 9.81
C THR A 11 13.54 -0.81 11.24
N ASP A 12 12.51 -0.48 12.03
CA ASP A 12 12.46 -0.80 13.46
C ASP A 12 11.00 -0.90 13.93
N ILE A 13 10.57 -2.12 14.25
CA ILE A 13 9.20 -2.39 14.72
C ILE A 13 8.91 -1.80 16.10
N SER A 14 9.93 -1.45 16.90
CA SER A 14 9.75 -0.85 18.22
C SER A 14 9.16 0.56 18.16
N LEU A 15 9.25 1.23 17.00
CA LEU A 15 8.67 2.55 16.76
C LEU A 15 7.14 2.55 16.65
N ALA A 16 6.50 1.38 16.63
CA ALA A 16 5.07 1.23 16.39
C ALA A 16 4.18 2.00 17.39
N GLU A 17 4.56 2.07 18.67
CA GLU A 17 3.78 2.82 19.66
C GLU A 17 3.81 4.34 19.42
N TRP A 18 4.95 4.85 18.96
CA TRP A 18 5.07 6.26 18.57
C TRP A 18 4.23 6.54 17.31
N GLY A 19 4.37 5.71 16.28
CA GLY A 19 3.55 5.80 15.07
C GLY A 19 2.05 5.75 15.37
N ARG A 20 1.62 4.86 16.27
CA ARG A 20 0.22 4.77 16.71
C ARG A 20 -0.28 6.08 17.32
N LYS A 21 0.51 6.74 18.16
CA LYS A 21 0.14 8.04 18.75
C LYS A 21 -0.04 9.11 17.67
N GLU A 22 0.88 9.17 16.71
CA GLU A 22 0.78 10.13 15.61
C GLU A 22 -0.38 9.84 14.65
N ILE A 23 -0.67 8.57 14.37
CA ILE A 23 -1.86 8.16 13.59
C ILE A 23 -3.14 8.65 14.27
N VAL A 24 -3.26 8.49 15.60
CA VAL A 24 -4.43 8.96 16.35
C VAL A 24 -4.58 10.49 16.26
N ILE A 25 -3.46 11.22 16.32
CA ILE A 25 -3.48 12.67 16.12
C ILE A 25 -3.88 13.02 14.67
N ALA A 26 -3.31 12.35 13.67
CA ALA A 26 -3.61 12.60 12.27
C ALA A 26 -5.08 12.33 11.92
N GLN A 27 -5.73 11.37 12.58
CA GLN A 27 -7.17 11.12 12.42
C GLN A 27 -8.03 12.34 12.75
N SER A 28 -7.66 13.18 13.73
CA SER A 28 -8.41 14.41 14.03
C SER A 28 -8.28 15.47 12.93
N GLU A 29 -7.16 15.45 12.20
CA GLU A 29 -6.88 16.37 11.08
C GLU A 29 -7.35 15.84 9.71
N MET A 30 -7.93 14.63 9.67
CA MET A 30 -8.41 13.99 8.43
C MET A 30 -9.92 13.69 8.47
N PRO A 31 -10.78 14.72 8.67
CA PRO A 31 -12.22 14.52 8.91
C PRO A 31 -12.96 13.87 7.74
N ALA A 32 -12.48 14.04 6.50
CA ALA A 32 -13.09 13.41 5.33
C ALA A 32 -12.94 11.88 5.37
N LEU A 33 -11.74 11.36 5.63
CA LEU A 33 -11.51 9.92 5.79
C LEU A 33 -12.28 9.37 6.99
N MET A 34 -12.31 10.10 8.12
CA MET A 34 -13.04 9.64 9.30
C MET A 34 -14.55 9.55 9.03
N LYS A 35 -15.13 10.51 8.29
CA LYS A 35 -16.53 10.44 7.84
C LYS A 35 -16.80 9.26 6.92
N LEU A 36 -15.86 8.90 6.03
CA LEU A 36 -16.00 7.70 5.19
C LEU A 36 -16.01 6.44 6.05
N ARG A 37 -15.13 6.34 7.05
CA ARG A 37 -15.12 5.22 8.00
C ARG A 37 -16.45 5.13 8.75
N GLU A 38 -16.91 6.23 9.32
CA GLU A 38 -18.18 6.28 10.06
C GLU A 38 -19.34 5.83 9.17
N ARG A 39 -19.41 6.35 7.95
CA ARG A 39 -20.50 6.08 7.01
C ARG A 39 -20.53 4.62 6.51
N TYR A 40 -19.37 4.05 6.18
CA TYR A 40 -19.32 2.80 5.41
C TYR A 40 -18.71 1.61 6.17
N SER A 41 -18.24 1.79 7.41
CA SER A 41 -17.62 0.69 8.18
C SER A 41 -18.56 -0.47 8.47
N LEU A 42 -19.87 -0.24 8.56
CA LEU A 42 -20.87 -1.30 8.74
C LEU A 42 -21.27 -1.97 7.43
N GLU A 43 -21.27 -1.22 6.32
CA GLU A 43 -21.62 -1.72 4.99
C GLU A 43 -20.49 -2.56 4.37
N LYS A 44 -19.24 -2.30 4.77
CA LYS A 44 -18.04 -2.97 4.27
C LYS A 44 -17.99 -3.02 2.72
N PRO A 45 -18.09 -1.88 2.02
CA PRO A 45 -18.18 -1.87 0.57
C PRO A 45 -16.92 -2.37 -0.14
N LEU A 46 -15.79 -2.48 0.56
CA LEU A 46 -14.55 -3.04 0.04
C LEU A 46 -14.32 -4.49 0.51
N GLU A 47 -15.34 -5.17 1.05
CA GLU A 47 -15.24 -6.59 1.37
C GLU A 47 -14.86 -7.40 0.12
N GLY A 48 -13.81 -8.21 0.23
CA GLY A 48 -13.24 -8.96 -0.88
C GLY A 48 -12.27 -8.16 -1.77
N ALA A 49 -12.12 -6.85 -1.57
CA ALA A 49 -11.08 -6.07 -2.24
C ALA A 49 -9.70 -6.44 -1.68
N LYS A 50 -8.77 -6.73 -2.59
CA LYS A 50 -7.38 -7.09 -2.33
C LYS A 50 -6.49 -6.09 -3.04
N ILE A 51 -6.08 -5.07 -2.30
CA ILE A 51 -5.48 -3.84 -2.84
C ILE A 51 -3.96 -3.89 -2.73
N LEU A 52 -3.29 -3.77 -3.87
CA LEU A 52 -1.87 -3.47 -3.95
C LEU A 52 -1.69 -1.96 -3.85
N GLY A 53 -1.00 -1.49 -2.81
CA GLY A 53 -0.77 -0.06 -2.58
C GLY A 53 0.70 0.32 -2.76
N CYS A 54 0.97 1.32 -3.59
CA CYS A 54 2.29 1.92 -3.76
C CYS A 54 2.19 3.45 -3.69
N ILE A 55 2.35 3.98 -2.48
CA ILE A 55 2.31 5.42 -2.20
C ILE A 55 3.18 5.71 -0.98
N HIS A 56 3.69 6.92 -0.83
CA HIS A 56 4.52 7.35 0.30
C HIS A 56 4.02 6.77 1.64
N MET A 57 4.86 6.00 2.34
CA MET A 57 4.47 5.34 3.60
C MET A 57 4.62 6.31 4.79
N THR A 58 3.65 7.22 4.91
CA THR A 58 3.58 8.27 5.95
C THR A 58 2.49 7.98 6.98
N ILE A 59 2.39 8.84 8.01
CA ILE A 59 1.29 8.82 8.98
C ILE A 59 -0.06 9.05 8.27
N GLN A 60 -0.12 9.92 7.28
CA GLN A 60 -1.35 10.19 6.53
C GLN A 60 -1.78 8.96 5.73
N THR A 61 -0.83 8.28 5.09
CA THR A 61 -1.06 7.02 4.38
C THR A 61 -1.47 5.91 5.34
N ALA A 62 -0.92 5.85 6.55
CA ALA A 62 -1.38 4.91 7.57
C ALA A 62 -2.88 5.10 7.90
N VAL A 63 -3.37 6.35 7.95
CA VAL A 63 -4.81 6.64 8.09
C VAL A 63 -5.59 6.20 6.84
N LEU A 64 -5.05 6.35 5.63
CA LEU A 64 -5.67 5.80 4.41
C LEU A 64 -5.78 4.27 4.47
N ILE A 65 -4.69 3.57 4.75
CA ILE A 65 -4.61 2.11 4.87
C ILE A 65 -5.67 1.59 5.85
N GLU A 66 -5.69 2.13 7.07
CA GLU A 66 -6.66 1.73 8.08
C GLU A 66 -8.10 2.08 7.68
N THR A 67 -8.31 3.09 6.84
CA THR A 67 -9.63 3.40 6.28
C THR A 67 -10.06 2.28 5.34
N LEU A 68 -9.23 1.90 4.37
CA LEU A 68 -9.53 0.82 3.43
C LEU A 68 -9.86 -0.49 4.16
N ILE A 69 -9.05 -0.85 5.16
CA ILE A 69 -9.29 -2.03 6.01
C ILE A 69 -10.60 -1.90 6.79
N SER A 70 -10.88 -0.73 7.38
CA SER A 70 -12.14 -0.50 8.09
C SER A 70 -13.37 -0.61 7.18
N LEU A 71 -13.19 -0.43 5.86
CA LEU A 71 -14.23 -0.61 4.85
C LEU A 71 -14.26 -2.02 4.24
N GLY A 72 -13.43 -2.95 4.71
CA GLY A 72 -13.49 -4.38 4.35
C GLY A 72 -12.34 -4.90 3.49
N ALA A 73 -11.41 -4.04 3.07
CA ALA A 73 -10.30 -4.45 2.20
C ALA A 73 -9.20 -5.23 2.94
N GLU A 74 -8.54 -6.13 2.23
CA GLU A 74 -7.19 -6.60 2.52
C GLU A 74 -6.21 -5.75 1.70
N VAL A 75 -5.04 -5.43 2.27
CA VAL A 75 -4.04 -4.60 1.58
C VAL A 75 -2.63 -5.15 1.76
N ARG A 76 -1.77 -4.90 0.77
CA ARG A 76 -0.31 -5.07 0.85
C ARG A 76 0.34 -3.79 0.33
N TRP A 77 1.35 -3.27 1.03
CA TRP A 77 1.79 -1.88 0.85
C TRP A 77 3.31 -1.69 0.69
N SER A 78 3.71 -0.79 -0.20
CA SER A 78 5.08 -0.27 -0.35
C SER A 78 5.08 1.26 -0.48
N GLY A 79 6.24 1.88 -0.30
CA GLY A 79 6.45 3.29 -0.63
C GLY A 79 6.66 3.50 -2.13
N CYS A 80 6.31 4.67 -2.67
CA CYS A 80 6.62 5.09 -4.05
C CYS A 80 7.88 5.97 -4.16
N ASN A 81 8.58 6.24 -3.05
CA ASN A 81 9.84 6.99 -3.06
C ASN A 81 10.76 6.58 -1.90
N ILE A 82 12.03 6.34 -2.21
CA ILE A 82 13.05 5.81 -1.30
C ILE A 82 13.32 6.63 -0.04
N PHE A 83 12.97 7.92 0.00
CA PHE A 83 13.20 8.80 1.16
C PHE A 83 11.93 9.24 1.88
N SER A 84 10.77 8.88 1.34
CA SER A 84 9.47 9.40 1.78
C SER A 84 8.90 8.72 3.02
N THR A 85 9.31 7.48 3.28
CA THR A 85 8.79 6.67 4.39
C THR A 85 9.05 7.35 5.73
N GLN A 86 8.01 7.39 6.57
CA GLN A 86 8.11 7.68 7.99
C GLN A 86 8.17 6.34 8.73
N ASP A 87 9.34 5.97 9.23
CA ASP A 87 9.59 4.60 9.74
C ASP A 87 8.66 4.22 10.91
N HIS A 88 8.28 5.18 11.75
CA HIS A 88 7.32 4.95 12.83
C HIS A 88 5.91 4.70 12.31
N ALA A 89 5.50 5.32 11.19
CA ALA A 89 4.24 5.01 10.52
C ALA A 89 4.24 3.59 9.94
N ALA A 90 5.31 3.22 9.23
CA ALA A 90 5.48 1.87 8.68
C ALA A 90 5.48 0.81 9.81
N ALA A 91 6.18 1.05 10.91
CA ALA A 91 6.19 0.17 12.07
C ALA A 91 4.80 0.01 12.70
N ALA A 92 4.01 1.08 12.80
CA ALA A 92 2.66 1.02 13.35
C ALA A 92 1.69 0.18 12.48
N ILE A 93 1.83 0.26 11.16
CA ILE A 93 1.06 -0.54 10.20
C ILE A 93 1.51 -2.01 10.22
N ALA A 94 2.82 -2.27 10.23
CA ALA A 94 3.35 -3.63 10.38
C ALA A 94 2.85 -4.28 11.69
N LYS A 95 2.87 -3.53 12.80
CA LYS A 95 2.42 -4.02 14.12
C LYS A 95 0.93 -4.34 14.17
N SER A 96 0.10 -3.72 13.33
CA SER A 96 -1.32 -4.07 13.22
C SER A 96 -1.57 -5.30 12.34
N GLY A 97 -0.53 -5.97 11.86
CA GLY A 97 -0.61 -7.19 11.05
C GLY A 97 -0.81 -6.94 9.55
N VAL A 98 -0.64 -5.70 9.09
CA VAL A 98 -0.76 -5.34 7.67
C VAL A 98 0.58 -5.56 6.98
N PRO A 99 0.63 -6.26 5.83
CA PRO A 99 1.85 -6.41 5.07
C PRO A 99 2.35 -5.08 4.51
N VAL A 100 3.48 -4.62 5.01
CA VAL A 100 4.12 -3.36 4.59
C VAL A 100 5.62 -3.56 4.41
N PHE A 101 6.12 -3.13 3.27
CA PHE A 101 7.51 -3.24 2.86
C PHE A 101 8.02 -1.83 2.53
N ALA A 102 8.46 -1.11 3.55
CA ALA A 102 8.85 0.29 3.41
C ALA A 102 9.78 0.71 4.54
N TRP A 103 10.86 1.39 4.19
CA TRP A 103 11.71 2.13 5.12
C TRP A 103 12.29 3.37 4.45
N LYS A 104 12.79 4.30 5.25
CA LYS A 104 13.49 5.48 4.75
C LYS A 104 14.93 5.14 4.35
N GLY A 105 15.37 5.66 3.20
CA GLY A 105 16.72 5.48 2.70
C GLY A 105 16.95 4.15 1.98
N GLN A 106 15.92 3.63 1.30
CA GLN A 106 16.04 2.45 0.45
C GLN A 106 17.03 2.68 -0.69
N THR A 107 17.71 1.61 -1.10
CA THR A 107 18.33 1.56 -2.43
C THR A 107 17.27 1.34 -3.51
N GLU A 108 17.60 1.60 -4.77
CA GLU A 108 16.71 1.30 -5.90
C GLU A 108 16.34 -0.20 -6.00
N GLU A 109 17.28 -1.08 -5.65
CA GLU A 109 17.05 -2.53 -5.66
C GLU A 109 16.09 -2.93 -4.55
N GLU A 110 16.23 -2.34 -3.36
CA GLU A 110 15.32 -2.54 -2.23
C GLU A 110 13.93 -1.96 -2.51
N PHE A 111 13.85 -0.82 -3.19
CA PHE A 111 12.60 -0.20 -3.61
C PHE A 111 11.79 -1.12 -4.54
N ASN A 112 12.43 -1.60 -5.61
CA ASN A 112 11.81 -2.55 -6.53
C ASN A 112 11.42 -3.86 -5.84
N TRP A 113 12.28 -4.36 -4.94
CA TRP A 113 11.97 -5.53 -4.14
C TRP A 113 10.73 -5.33 -3.26
N CYS A 114 10.56 -4.14 -2.67
CA CYS A 114 9.39 -3.82 -1.84
C CYS A 114 8.09 -3.84 -2.65
N ILE A 115 8.07 -3.23 -3.84
CA ILE A 115 6.91 -3.29 -4.74
C ILE A 115 6.60 -4.75 -5.08
N GLU A 116 7.62 -5.54 -5.42
CA GLU A 116 7.45 -6.96 -5.73
C GLU A 116 6.89 -7.76 -4.53
N GLN A 117 7.24 -7.43 -3.29
CA GLN A 117 6.66 -8.07 -2.10
C GLN A 117 5.19 -7.67 -1.86
N THR A 118 4.72 -6.55 -2.41
CA THR A 118 3.27 -6.27 -2.42
C THR A 118 2.56 -7.24 -3.37
N ILE A 119 3.12 -7.47 -4.56
CA ILE A 119 2.57 -8.34 -5.60
C ILE A 119 2.62 -9.80 -5.16
N LEU A 120 3.72 -10.24 -4.54
CA LEU A 120 3.95 -11.62 -4.17
C LEU A 120 3.57 -11.89 -2.70
N LYS A 121 2.87 -12.99 -2.46
CA LYS A 121 2.68 -13.58 -1.14
C LYS A 121 3.23 -15.00 -1.16
N ASP A 122 4.13 -15.31 -0.23
CA ASP A 122 4.82 -16.61 -0.18
C ASP A 122 5.56 -17.01 -1.47
N GLY A 123 5.99 -16.01 -2.26
CA GLY A 123 6.71 -16.20 -3.52
C GLY A 123 5.81 -16.35 -4.76
N GLU A 124 4.50 -16.39 -4.58
CA GLU A 124 3.52 -16.49 -5.67
C GLU A 124 2.70 -15.20 -5.78
N PRO A 125 2.20 -14.84 -6.99
CA PRO A 125 1.32 -13.69 -7.13
C PRO A 125 0.11 -13.78 -6.20
N TRP A 126 -0.07 -12.75 -5.37
CA TRP A 126 -1.25 -12.60 -4.53
C TRP A 126 -2.49 -12.44 -5.41
N ASP A 127 -3.65 -12.86 -4.90
CA ASP A 127 -4.93 -12.75 -5.61
C ASP A 127 -5.52 -11.34 -5.53
N ALA A 128 -4.67 -10.34 -5.81
CA ALA A 128 -5.02 -8.95 -5.89
C ALA A 128 -6.09 -8.70 -6.96
N ASN A 129 -6.95 -7.72 -6.71
CA ASN A 129 -8.00 -7.30 -7.63
C ASN A 129 -8.12 -5.78 -7.77
N MET A 130 -7.25 -5.01 -7.11
CA MET A 130 -7.20 -3.54 -7.18
C MET A 130 -5.76 -3.03 -7.06
N ILE A 131 -5.45 -1.92 -7.71
CA ILE A 131 -4.20 -1.17 -7.55
C ILE A 131 -4.51 0.25 -7.08
N LEU A 132 -3.77 0.72 -6.10
CA LEU A 132 -3.67 2.12 -5.69
C LEU A 132 -2.22 2.56 -5.83
N ASP A 133 -1.97 3.52 -6.72
CA ASP A 133 -0.61 3.89 -7.14
C ASP A 133 -0.39 5.40 -7.06
N ASP A 134 0.87 5.78 -6.86
CA ASP A 134 1.36 7.15 -6.83
C ASP A 134 2.65 7.18 -7.65
N GLY A 135 2.55 7.67 -8.88
CA GLY A 135 3.66 7.83 -9.81
C GLY A 135 3.73 6.76 -10.90
N GLY A 136 3.04 5.63 -10.74
CA GLY A 136 2.86 4.59 -11.77
C GLY A 136 3.88 3.44 -11.75
N ASP A 137 4.72 3.32 -10.72
CA ASP A 137 5.79 2.30 -10.68
C ASP A 137 5.26 0.89 -10.38
N LEU A 138 4.27 0.77 -9.48
CA LEU A 138 3.59 -0.51 -9.26
C LEU A 138 2.80 -0.93 -10.50
N THR A 139 2.11 0.01 -11.14
CA THR A 139 1.39 -0.22 -12.40
C THR A 139 2.33 -0.72 -13.48
N ALA A 140 3.48 -0.05 -13.68
CA ALA A 140 4.47 -0.47 -14.67
C ALA A 140 5.00 -1.88 -14.35
N MET A 141 5.36 -2.16 -13.10
CA MET A 141 5.82 -3.50 -12.69
C MET A 141 4.76 -4.58 -12.95
N ALA A 142 3.49 -4.30 -12.67
CA ALA A 142 2.38 -5.22 -12.92
C ALA A 142 2.22 -5.52 -14.43
N HIS A 143 2.30 -4.50 -15.29
CA HIS A 143 2.22 -4.69 -16.74
C HIS A 143 3.44 -5.39 -17.34
N ASP A 144 4.64 -5.02 -16.90
CA ASP A 144 5.88 -5.46 -17.54
C ASP A 144 6.35 -6.83 -17.03
N ARG A 145 6.15 -7.13 -15.74
CA ARG A 145 6.70 -8.33 -15.08
C ARG A 145 5.63 -9.33 -14.63
N TYR A 146 4.41 -8.87 -14.34
CA TYR A 146 3.34 -9.73 -13.80
C TYR A 146 2.00 -9.59 -14.55
N PRO A 147 1.97 -9.57 -15.90
CA PRO A 147 0.75 -9.29 -16.65
C PRO A 147 -0.42 -10.23 -16.31
N GLN A 148 -0.12 -11.46 -15.83
CA GLN A 148 -1.12 -12.43 -15.38
C GLN A 148 -2.00 -11.95 -14.22
N ILE A 149 -1.52 -11.05 -13.36
CA ILE A 149 -2.34 -10.54 -12.24
C ILE A 149 -3.43 -9.60 -12.76
N LEU A 150 -3.17 -8.90 -13.86
CA LEU A 150 -4.07 -7.89 -14.42
C LEU A 150 -5.40 -8.47 -14.89
N GLU A 151 -5.47 -9.77 -15.21
CA GLU A 151 -6.73 -10.46 -15.57
C GLU A 151 -7.78 -10.38 -14.45
N LYS A 152 -7.34 -10.28 -13.19
CA LYS A 152 -8.22 -10.20 -12.01
C LYS A 152 -8.35 -8.78 -11.46
N ILE A 153 -7.53 -7.85 -11.91
CA ILE A 153 -7.55 -6.46 -11.42
C ILE A 153 -8.69 -5.69 -12.08
N HIS A 154 -9.57 -5.14 -11.26
CA HIS A 154 -10.75 -4.40 -11.69
C HIS A 154 -10.45 -2.94 -12.03
N GLY A 155 -9.38 -2.38 -11.47
CA GLY A 155 -8.99 -1.00 -11.75
C GLY A 155 -7.73 -0.56 -11.03
N ILE A 156 -7.22 0.58 -11.49
CA ILE A 156 -6.09 1.32 -10.94
C ILE A 156 -6.59 2.72 -10.53
N THR A 157 -6.32 3.15 -9.30
CA THR A 157 -6.50 4.53 -8.85
C THR A 157 -5.15 5.20 -8.70
N GLU A 158 -4.87 6.22 -9.51
CA GLU A 158 -3.58 6.91 -9.55
C GLU A 158 -3.68 8.32 -8.93
N GLU A 159 -2.77 8.64 -8.02
CA GLU A 159 -2.77 9.89 -7.25
C GLU A 159 -2.17 11.08 -8.03
N THR A 160 -1.12 10.85 -8.83
CA THR A 160 -0.28 11.94 -9.35
C THR A 160 -0.48 12.24 -10.82
N THR A 161 -0.26 13.50 -11.19
CA THR A 161 -0.23 13.93 -12.60
C THR A 161 0.76 13.11 -13.43
N THR A 162 1.93 12.79 -12.88
CA THR A 162 2.96 11.99 -13.57
C THR A 162 2.47 10.59 -13.90
N GLY A 163 1.89 9.89 -12.92
CA GLY A 163 1.33 8.55 -13.15
C GLY A 163 0.15 8.58 -14.13
N VAL A 164 -0.72 9.60 -14.06
CA VAL A 164 -1.82 9.78 -15.03
C VAL A 164 -1.29 9.96 -16.46
N VAL A 165 -0.21 10.73 -16.65
CA VAL A 165 0.42 10.87 -17.97
C VAL A 165 0.94 9.52 -18.47
N ARG A 166 1.62 8.73 -17.62
CA ARG A 166 2.09 7.38 -17.97
C ARG A 166 0.93 6.46 -18.37
N LEU A 167 -0.17 6.47 -17.62
CA LEU A 167 -1.38 5.70 -17.96
C LEU A 167 -1.94 6.09 -19.34
N HIS A 168 -2.01 7.38 -19.65
CA HIS A 168 -2.45 7.86 -20.96
C HIS A 168 -1.50 7.45 -22.09
N GLU A 169 -0.19 7.41 -21.84
CA GLU A 169 0.79 6.90 -22.81
C GLU A 169 0.60 5.41 -23.06
N MET A 170 0.39 4.61 -22.02
CA MET A 170 0.10 3.16 -22.13
C MET A 170 -1.17 2.90 -22.94
N ILE A 171 -2.24 3.66 -22.71
CA ILE A 171 -3.50 3.53 -23.47
C ILE A 171 -3.29 3.82 -24.96
N LYS A 172 -2.44 4.79 -25.31
CA LYS A 172 -2.16 5.14 -26.72
C LYS A 172 -1.30 4.11 -27.45
N GLN A 173 -0.57 3.27 -26.71
CA GLN A 173 0.34 2.27 -27.25
C GLN A 173 -0.32 0.89 -27.44
N ASN A 174 -1.53 0.69 -26.91
CA ASN A 174 -2.39 -0.47 -27.14
C ASN A 174 -3.32 -0.27 -28.36
#